data_AF-A0A2U1MJQ9-F1
#
_entry.id   AF-A0A2U1MJQ9-F1
#
_cell.length_a   1.000
_cell.length_b   1.000
_cell.length_c   1.000
_cell.angle_alpha   90.00
_cell.angle_beta   90.00
_cell.angle_gamma   90.00
#
_symmetry.space_group_name_H-M   'P 1'
#
loop_
_entity.id
_entity.type
_entity.pdbx_description
1 polymer ?
#
loop_
_entity_poly.entity_id
_entity_poly.type
_entity_poly.pdbx_seq_one_letter_code
_entity_poly.pdbx_strand_id
1 'polypeptide(L)'
;MSVSSTKFSVCLVCEGSNHAVLLSRNITYTQLVEYVKKKFKIDDSYDICFSYKISSKTFGVIDDDDVDFFANEVWKSKPRLPNLFIKKTVQELKVDPSSSKSLDFDLNLSIFPGDFEADMPNPTKEET
;
A
#
# COMPACT_ATOMS: atom_id res chain seq x y z
N MET A 1 -10.70 10.63 -39.73
CA MET A 1 -10.80 11.15 -38.35
C MET A 1 -9.84 10.34 -37.50
N SER A 2 -8.77 10.97 -37.01
CA SER A 2 -7.76 10.27 -36.21
C SER A 2 -8.35 10.00 -34.83
N VAL A 3 -8.60 8.73 -34.50
CA VAL A 3 -8.91 8.31 -33.14
C VAL A 3 -7.68 8.60 -32.28
N SER A 4 -7.66 9.75 -31.63
CA SER A 4 -6.64 10.07 -30.63
C SER A 4 -6.68 8.94 -29.60
N SER A 5 -5.62 8.13 -29.54
CA SER A 5 -5.51 7.03 -28.58
C SER A 5 -5.64 7.61 -27.17
N THR A 6 -6.81 7.44 -26.54
CA THR A 6 -7.08 7.85 -25.16
C THR A 6 -6.49 6.88 -24.15
N LYS A 7 -5.56 6.01 -24.58
CA LYS A 7 -4.95 4.98 -23.76
C LYS A 7 -3.47 5.25 -23.61
N PHE A 8 -2.94 4.92 -22.44
CA PHE A 8 -1.51 4.99 -22.13
C PHE A 8 -0.99 3.62 -21.72
N SER A 9 0.28 3.36 -22.05
CA SER A 9 0.95 2.11 -21.69
C SER A 9 1.64 2.27 -20.35
N VAL A 10 1.39 1.36 -19.42
CA VAL A 10 2.02 1.31 -18.09
C VAL A 10 2.48 -0.11 -17.78
N CYS A 11 3.58 -0.24 -17.06
CA CYS A 11 4.06 -1.52 -16.54
C CYS A 11 3.62 -1.66 -15.08
N LEU A 12 2.73 -2.60 -14.80
CA LEU A 12 2.31 -2.95 -13.45
C LEU A 12 3.36 -3.88 -12.84
N VAL A 13 3.90 -3.53 -11.68
CA VAL A 13 4.95 -4.29 -10.99
C VAL A 13 4.43 -4.71 -9.61
N CYS A 14 4.28 -6.02 -9.38
CA CYS A 14 3.83 -6.58 -8.10
C CYS A 14 4.70 -7.77 -7.71
N GLU A 15 5.39 -7.70 -6.56
CA GLU A 15 6.09 -8.82 -5.88
C GLU A 15 6.75 -9.85 -6.84
N GLY A 16 7.63 -9.38 -7.72
CA GLY A 16 8.38 -10.26 -8.64
C GLY A 16 7.71 -10.56 -9.98
N SER A 17 6.50 -10.04 -10.22
CA SER A 17 5.78 -10.12 -11.50
C SER A 17 5.61 -8.74 -12.11
N ASN A 18 5.75 -8.65 -13.44
CA ASN A 18 5.57 -7.43 -14.20
C ASN A 18 4.66 -7.65 -15.42
N HIS A 19 3.72 -6.74 -15.63
CA HIS A 19 2.78 -6.79 -16.74
C HIS A 19 2.64 -5.44 -17.41
N ALA A 20 3.03 -5.36 -18.69
CA ALA A 20 2.71 -4.19 -19.52
C ALA A 20 1.24 -4.23 -19.92
N VAL A 21 0.51 -3.15 -19.64
CA VAL A 21 -0.92 -3.01 -19.93
C VAL A 21 -1.21 -1.67 -20.58
N LEU A 22 -2.26 -1.62 -21.40
CA LEU A 22 -2.86 -0.36 -21.85
C LEU A 22 -4.00 0.00 -20.91
N LEU A 23 -3.89 1.14 -20.22
CA LEU A 23 -4.98 1.70 -19.42
C LEU A 23 -5.63 2.86 -20.16
N SER A 24 -6.91 3.09 -19.87
CA SER A 24 -7.62 4.27 -20.36
C SER A 24 -7.16 5.50 -19.58
N ARG A 25 -7.08 6.65 -20.25
CA ARG A 25 -6.68 7.92 -19.62
C ARG A 25 -7.71 8.43 -18.61
N ASN A 26 -8.97 8.05 -18.78
CA ASN A 26 -10.08 8.39 -17.89
C ASN A 26 -10.43 7.24 -16.92
N ILE A 27 -9.46 6.38 -16.61
CA ILE A 27 -9.66 5.32 -15.62
C ILE A 27 -9.77 5.93 -14.23
N THR A 28 -10.74 5.51 -13.43
CA THR A 28 -10.82 5.92 -12.02
C THR A 28 -9.95 5.04 -11.14
N TYR A 29 -9.62 5.52 -9.95
CA TYR A 29 -8.89 4.78 -8.92
C TYR A 29 -9.57 3.44 -8.62
N THR A 30 -10.88 3.42 -8.42
CA THR A 30 -11.63 2.17 -8.17
C THR A 30 -11.49 1.18 -9.32
N GLN A 31 -11.60 1.64 -10.56
CA GLN A 31 -11.42 0.79 -11.75
C GLN A 31 -9.99 0.25 -11.86
N LEU A 32 -8.99 1.07 -11.51
CA LEU A 32 -7.60 0.66 -11.45
C LEU A 32 -7.39 -0.43 -10.39
N VAL A 33 -7.96 -0.26 -9.20
CA VAL A 33 -7.93 -1.25 -8.11
C VAL A 33 -8.49 -2.59 -8.60
N GLU A 34 -9.72 -2.59 -9.10
CA GLU A 34 -10.40 -3.80 -9.58
C GLU A 34 -9.62 -4.48 -10.70
N TYR A 35 -9.08 -3.70 -11.64
CA TYR A 35 -8.29 -4.23 -12.75
C TYR A 35 -7.02 -4.94 -12.25
N VAL A 36 -6.30 -4.32 -11.32
CA VAL A 36 -5.08 -4.91 -10.74
C VAL A 36 -5.41 -6.14 -9.91
N LYS A 37 -6.44 -6.09 -9.05
CA LYS A 37 -6.89 -7.27 -8.28
C LYS A 37 -7.20 -8.45 -9.19
N LYS A 38 -7.96 -8.20 -10.26
CA LYS A 38 -8.28 -9.22 -11.27
C LYS A 38 -7.05 -9.73 -12.04
N LYS A 39 -6.11 -8.84 -12.37
CA LYS A 39 -4.92 -9.19 -13.17
C LYS A 39 -3.93 -10.07 -12.40
N PHE A 40 -3.70 -9.73 -11.13
CA PHE A 40 -2.77 -10.44 -10.25
C PHE A 40 -3.45 -11.52 -9.41
N LYS A 41 -4.77 -11.73 -9.58
CA LYS A 41 -5.58 -12.67 -8.79
C LYS A 41 -5.39 -12.44 -7.28
N ILE A 42 -5.47 -11.18 -6.87
CA ILE A 42 -5.34 -10.78 -5.47
C ILE A 42 -6.67 -11.01 -4.78
N ASP A 43 -6.65 -11.73 -3.65
CA ASP A 43 -7.84 -11.97 -2.85
C ASP A 43 -8.39 -10.67 -2.23
N ASP A 44 -9.70 -10.63 -1.99
CA ASP A 44 -10.36 -9.45 -1.42
C ASP A 44 -9.95 -9.15 0.03
N SER A 45 -9.29 -10.08 0.71
CA SER A 45 -8.67 -9.89 2.02
C SER A 45 -7.45 -8.98 2.01
N TYR A 46 -6.95 -8.60 0.83
CA TYR A 46 -5.83 -7.69 0.68
C TYR A 46 -6.29 -6.36 0.09
N ASP A 47 -5.80 -5.30 0.71
CA ASP A 47 -5.80 -3.97 0.12
C ASP A 47 -4.56 -3.80 -0.74
N ILE A 48 -4.67 -2.94 -1.76
CA ILE A 48 -3.57 -2.65 -2.66
C ILE A 48 -3.25 -1.18 -2.64
N CYS A 49 -1.97 -0.88 -2.47
CA CYS A 49 -1.44 0.47 -2.56
C CYS A 49 -0.67 0.61 -3.85
N PHE A 50 -0.87 1.73 -4.54
CA PHE A 50 -0.18 2.06 -5.77
C PHE A 50 0.87 3.12 -5.50
N SER A 51 2.02 2.97 -6.14
CA SER A 51 3.04 4.01 -6.14
C SER A 51 3.81 4.00 -7.46
N TYR A 52 4.28 5.15 -7.89
CA TYR A 52 5.12 5.28 -9.07
C TYR A 52 6.33 6.15 -8.74
N LYS A 53 7.39 6.00 -9.54
CA LYS A 53 8.64 6.74 -9.34
C LYS A 53 8.86 7.71 -10.49
N ILE A 54 9.00 8.99 -10.17
CA ILE A 54 9.50 10.01 -11.11
C ILE A 54 10.88 10.43 -10.66
N SER A 55 11.87 10.21 -11.52
CA SER A 55 13.28 10.48 -11.23
C SER A 55 13.73 9.75 -9.96
N SER A 56 13.91 10.47 -8.85
CA SER A 56 14.33 9.92 -7.56
C SER A 56 13.23 9.89 -6.51
N LYS A 57 12.04 10.42 -6.82
CA LYS A 57 10.92 10.55 -5.87
C LYS A 57 9.85 9.50 -6.14
N THR A 58 9.30 8.94 -5.07
CA THR A 58 8.17 8.02 -5.11
C THR A 58 6.90 8.78 -4.75
N PHE A 59 5.86 8.58 -5.54
CA PHE A 59 4.54 9.19 -5.35
C PHE A 59 3.53 8.07 -5.14
N GLY A 60 2.65 8.24 -4.16
CA GLY A 60 1.50 7.36 -3.97
C GLY A 60 0.39 7.73 -4.95
N VAL A 61 -0.48 6.76 -5.25
CA VAL A 61 -1.76 7.03 -5.91
C VAL A 61 -2.84 6.58 -4.95
N ILE A 62 -3.61 7.54 -4.42
CA ILE A 62 -4.57 7.32 -3.33
C ILE A 62 -6.00 7.63 -3.80
N ASP A 63 -6.15 8.59 -4.72
CA ASP A 63 -7.44 9.03 -5.26
C ASP A 63 -7.43 9.18 -6.78
N ASP A 64 -8.55 9.68 -7.34
CA ASP A 64 -8.71 9.92 -8.77
C ASP A 64 -7.81 11.06 -9.29
N ASP A 65 -7.53 12.08 -8.47
CA ASP A 65 -6.68 13.22 -8.86
C ASP A 65 -5.23 12.76 -9.08
N ASP A 66 -4.74 11.87 -8.22
CA ASP A 66 -3.42 11.24 -8.36
C ASP A 66 -3.35 10.36 -9.62
N VAL A 67 -4.43 9.64 -9.96
CA VAL A 67 -4.51 8.80 -11.18
C VAL A 67 -4.41 9.68 -12.43
N ASP A 68 -5.14 10.79 -12.44
CA ASP A 68 -5.10 11.76 -13.54
C ASP A 68 -3.72 12.41 -13.66
N PHE A 69 -3.10 12.77 -12.53
CA PHE A 69 -1.74 13.30 -12.53
C PHE A 69 -0.74 12.28 -13.09
N PHE A 70 -0.83 11.02 -12.65
CA PHE A 70 -0.01 9.93 -13.15
C PHE A 70 -0.20 9.75 -14.67
N ALA A 71 -1.43 9.63 -15.15
CA ALA A 71 -1.73 9.43 -16.57
C ALA A 71 -1.21 10.60 -17.44
N ASN A 72 -1.31 11.82 -16.93
CA ASN A 72 -0.78 13.01 -17.60
C ASN A 72 0.76 13.01 -17.66
N GLU A 73 1.43 12.60 -16.58
CA GLU A 73 2.89 12.45 -16.55
C GLU A 73 3.36 11.35 -17.50
N VAL A 74 2.68 10.20 -17.54
CA VAL A 74 2.95 9.11 -18.49
C VAL A 74 2.86 9.61 -19.92
N TRP A 75 1.83 10.41 -20.23
CA TRP A 75 1.62 10.93 -21.58
C TRP A 75 2.69 11.95 -22.01
N LYS A 76 3.19 12.75 -21.07
CA LYS A 76 4.24 13.75 -21.33
C LYS A 76 5.63 13.12 -21.45
N SER A 77 5.88 12.04 -20.71
CA SER A 77 7.17 11.35 -20.67
C SER A 77 7.34 10.39 -21.86
N LYS A 78 8.14 10.78 -22.86
CA LYS A 78 8.16 10.09 -24.18
C LYS A 78 9.08 8.87 -24.37
N PRO A 79 10.19 8.62 -23.64
CA PRO A 79 11.01 7.45 -23.99
C PRO A 79 10.83 6.23 -23.09
N ARG A 80 10.21 6.32 -21.89
CA ARG A 80 10.12 5.19 -20.96
C ARG A 80 8.70 4.88 -20.52
N LEU A 81 8.35 3.61 -20.65
CA LEU A 81 7.13 3.03 -20.11
C LEU A 81 7.20 3.12 -18.57
N PRO A 82 6.32 3.88 -17.91
CA PRO A 82 6.40 4.08 -16.47
C PRO A 82 5.99 2.81 -15.73
N ASN A 83 6.64 2.60 -14.58
CA ASN A 83 6.34 1.49 -13.69
C ASN A 83 5.40 1.97 -12.59
N LEU A 84 4.25 1.31 -12.47
CA LEU A 84 3.35 1.43 -11.34
C LEU A 84 3.60 0.25 -10.41
N PHE A 85 4.19 0.51 -9.26
CA PHE A 85 4.46 -0.46 -8.22
C PHE A 85 3.21 -0.69 -7.38
N ILE A 86 2.89 -1.96 -7.18
CA ILE A 86 1.73 -2.44 -6.44
C ILE A 86 2.25 -3.13 -5.20
N LYS A 87 1.84 -2.62 -4.04
CA LYS A 87 2.11 -3.24 -2.75
C LYS A 87 0.81 -3.81 -2.21
N LYS A 88 0.83 -5.09 -1.84
CA LYS A 88 -0.27 -5.72 -1.12
C LYS A 88 -0.12 -5.40 0.36
N THR A 89 -1.22 -5.01 1.00
CA THR A 89 -1.29 -4.81 2.43
C THR A 89 -2.41 -5.69 2.94
N VAL A 90 -2.19 -6.37 4.07
CA VAL A 90 -3.27 -7.12 4.72
C VAL A 90 -4.33 -6.11 5.12
N GLN A 91 -5.58 -6.34 4.74
CA GLN A 91 -6.69 -5.51 5.19
C GLN A 91 -6.75 -5.64 6.71
N GLU A 92 -6.29 -4.62 7.44
CA GLU A 92 -6.47 -4.57 8.88
C GLU A 92 -7.98 -4.53 9.11
N LEU A 93 -8.54 -5.68 9.48
CA LEU A 93 -9.86 -5.78 10.09
C LEU A 93 -9.90 -4.67 11.14
N LYS A 94 -10.76 -3.68 10.95
CA LYS A 94 -11.03 -2.63 11.94
C LYS A 94 -11.23 -3.33 13.27
N VAL A 95 -10.23 -3.27 14.14
CA VAL A 95 -10.32 -3.81 15.49
C VAL A 95 -11.37 -2.96 16.18
N ASP A 96 -12.48 -3.57 16.60
CA ASP A 96 -13.45 -2.92 17.48
C ASP A 96 -12.67 -2.31 18.67
N PRO A 97 -12.87 -1.02 19.00
CA PRO A 97 -12.08 -0.31 20.02
C PRO A 97 -12.31 -0.81 21.47
N SER A 98 -12.95 -1.97 21.66
CA SER A 98 -13.34 -2.49 22.95
C SER A 98 -12.40 -3.58 23.47
N SER A 99 -11.09 -3.35 23.44
CA SER A 99 -10.15 -3.96 24.41
C SER A 99 -8.71 -3.47 24.12
N SER A 100 -8.46 -2.20 24.37
CA SER A 100 -7.08 -1.72 24.56
C SER A 100 -6.95 -1.31 26.02
N LYS A 101 -6.28 -2.15 26.83
CA LYS A 101 -5.72 -1.66 28.09
C LYS A 101 -4.79 -0.51 27.72
N SER A 102 -5.12 0.70 28.16
CA SER A 102 -4.37 1.92 27.91
C SER A 102 -2.94 1.73 28.42
N LEU A 103 -1.98 1.60 27.50
CA LEU A 103 -0.57 1.65 27.84
C LEU A 103 -0.19 3.13 27.83
N ASP A 104 -0.22 3.72 29.01
CA ASP A 104 0.15 5.11 29.27
C ASP A 104 1.67 5.22 29.15
N PHE A 105 2.16 5.58 27.96
CA PHE A 105 3.57 5.86 27.75
C PHE A 105 3.86 7.30 28.17
N ASP A 106 4.34 7.48 29.39
CA ASP A 106 4.88 8.75 29.86
C ASP A 106 6.30 8.95 29.31
N LEU A 107 6.46 9.94 28.44
CA LEU A 107 7.73 10.30 27.79
C LEU A 107 8.70 11.07 28.70
N ASN A 108 8.37 11.30 29.97
CA ASN A 108 9.29 11.87 30.95
C ASN A 108 10.10 10.83 31.74
N LEU A 109 9.87 9.54 31.49
CA LEU A 109 10.66 8.49 32.12
C LEU A 109 12.03 8.43 31.42
N SER A 110 13.05 8.93 32.12
CA SER A 110 14.44 8.79 31.70
C SER A 110 14.80 7.31 31.66
N ILE A 111 14.89 6.75 30.45
CA ILE A 111 15.32 5.37 30.23
C ILE A 111 16.82 5.30 30.52
N PHE A 112 17.17 5.05 31.78
CA PHE A 112 18.51 4.59 32.11
C PHE A 112 18.59 3.09 31.81
N PRO A 113 19.71 2.60 31.25
CA PRO A 113 19.86 1.19 30.90
C PRO A 113 20.13 0.39 32.18
N GLY A 114 19.05 0.00 32.88
CA GLY A 114 19.09 -0.80 34.10
C GLY A 114 17.80 -1.60 34.39
N ASP A 115 16.64 -1.18 33.88
CA ASP A 115 15.35 -1.80 34.19
C ASP A 115 14.96 -2.98 33.27
N PHE A 116 15.86 -3.95 33.11
CA PHE A 116 15.44 -5.30 32.74
C PHE A 116 15.51 -6.19 33.98
N GLU A 117 14.64 -5.92 34.96
CA GLU A 117 14.30 -6.94 35.95
C GLU A 117 13.17 -7.82 35.40
N ALA A 118 13.48 -9.10 35.38
CA ALA A 118 12.69 -10.18 34.81
C ALA A 118 11.43 -10.45 35.65
N ASP A 119 10.26 -10.31 35.04
CA ASP A 119 9.03 -10.86 35.60
C ASP A 119 8.97 -12.36 35.26
N MET A 120 9.55 -13.19 36.13
CA MET A 120 9.29 -14.63 36.12
C MET A 120 7.92 -14.88 36.77
N PRO A 121 6.98 -15.57 36.09
CA PRO A 121 5.69 -15.91 36.70
C PRO A 121 5.88 -17.00 37.77
N ASN A 122 5.37 -16.69 38.96
CA ASN A 122 5.23 -17.57 40.12
C ASN A 122 4.41 -18.84 39.79
N PRO A 123 4.87 -20.06 40.09
CA PRO A 123 4.01 -21.24 40.04
C PRO A 123 3.32 -21.44 41.39
N THR A 124 2.01 -21.23 41.40
CA THR A 124 1.09 -21.72 42.42
C THR A 124 1.20 -23.25 42.51
N LYS A 125 1.34 -23.80 43.71
CA LYS A 125 0.90 -25.17 44.02
C LYS A 125 0.19 -25.24 45.36
N GLU A 126 -1.02 -25.77 45.26
CA GLU A 126 -1.95 -26.25 46.27
C GLU A 126 -1.41 -27.36 47.18
N GLU A 127 -2.12 -27.52 48.31
CA GLU A 127 -2.39 -28.77 49.07
C GLU A 127 -1.21 -29.45 49.81
N THR A 128 -1.32 -29.96 51.04
CA THR A 128 -2.41 -30.24 52.01
C THR A 128 -1.82 -30.16 53.42
#